data_AF-A0A015Z8R1-F1
#
_entry.id   AF-A0A015Z8R1-F1
#
_cell.length_a   1.000
_cell.length_b   1.000
_cell.length_c   1.000
_cell.angle_alpha   90.00
_cell.angle_beta   90.00
_cell.angle_gamma   90.00
#
_symmetry.space_group_name_H-M   'P 1'
#
loop_
_entity.id
_entity.type
_entity.pdbx_description
1 polymer ?
#
loop_
_entity_poly.entity_id
_entity_poly.type
_entity_poly.pdbx_seq_one_letter_code
_entity_poly.pdbx_strand_id
1 'polypeptide(L)'
;MNELLQLEVELKKVESSNIEYLPEYGYSPKEEIIQLIKEDISDVKKEIDINLQLETSGISSEYTEKNLEEERTNLCLIQGLSRYC
;
A
#
# COMPACT_ATOMS: atom_id res chain seq x y z
N MET A 1 -4.12 11.13 8.32
CA MET A 1 -4.95 11.18 7.10
C MET A 1 -4.31 10.25 6.09
N ASN A 2 -5.03 9.30 5.52
CA ASN A 2 -4.52 8.39 4.49
C ASN A 2 -4.80 9.06 3.13
N GLU A 3 -3.75 9.52 2.45
CA GLU A 3 -3.83 10.28 1.19
C GLU A 3 -4.65 9.54 0.13
N LEU A 4 -4.45 8.23 -0.01
CA LEU A 4 -5.21 7.38 -0.92
C LEU A 4 -6.71 7.44 -0.63
N LEU A 5 -7.10 7.40 0.65
CA LEU A 5 -8.51 7.49 1.06
C LEU A 5 -9.10 8.86 0.73
N GLN A 6 -8.33 9.93 0.86
CA GLN A 6 -8.79 11.28 0.51
C GLN A 6 -9.06 11.40 -0.99
N LEU A 7 -8.15 10.90 -1.82
CA LEU A 7 -8.30 10.88 -3.27
C LEU A 7 -9.50 10.03 -3.73
N GLU A 8 -9.73 8.86 -3.11
CA GLU A 8 -10.89 8.02 -3.41
C GLU A 8 -12.22 8.70 -3.05
N VAL A 9 -12.27 9.44 -1.94
CA VAL A 9 -13.45 10.23 -1.55
C VAL A 9 -13.67 11.38 -2.53
N GLU A 10 -12.61 12.07 -2.93
CA GLU A 10 -12.66 13.16 -3.89
C GLU A 10 -13.14 12.69 -5.26
N LEU A 11 -12.58 11.57 -5.77
CA LEU A 11 -13.01 10.94 -7.00
C LEU A 11 -14.51 10.67 -7.00
N LYS A 12 -15.02 10.08 -5.91
CA LYS A 12 -16.45 9.78 -5.77
C LYS A 12 -17.30 11.04 -5.74
N LYS A 13 -16.83 12.11 -5.09
CA LYS A 13 -17.50 13.42 -5.08
C LYS A 13 -17.60 13.97 -6.52
N VAL A 14 -16.50 13.97 -7.26
CA VAL A 14 -16.45 14.46 -8.64
C VAL A 14 -17.33 13.62 -9.58
N GLU A 15 -17.27 12.28 -9.48
CA GLU A 15 -18.10 11.37 -10.26
C GLU A 15 -19.60 11.58 -10.02
N SER A 16 -19.99 11.86 -8.77
CA SER A 16 -21.38 12.13 -8.38
C SER A 16 -21.91 13.50 -8.82
N SER A 17 -21.02 14.40 -9.25
CA SER A 17 -21.39 15.74 -9.72
C SER A 17 -22.12 15.68 -11.05
N ASN A 18 -23.24 16.40 -11.19
CA ASN A 18 -24.04 16.44 -12.42
C ASN A 18 -23.61 17.56 -13.39
N ILE A 19 -22.59 18.35 -13.05
CA ILE A 19 -22.10 19.46 -13.88
C ILE A 19 -20.86 19.04 -14.67
N GLU A 20 -20.80 19.48 -15.93
CA GLU A 20 -19.72 19.15 -16.87
C GLU A 20 -18.42 19.90 -16.57
N TYR A 21 -18.52 21.12 -16.04
CA TYR A 21 -17.38 21.95 -15.66
C TYR A 21 -17.47 22.28 -14.18
N LEU A 22 -16.41 21.99 -13.43
CA LEU A 22 -16.43 22.09 -11.97
C LEU A 22 -15.80 23.41 -11.50
N PRO A 23 -16.56 24.32 -10.87
CA PRO A 23 -16.03 25.61 -10.41
C PRO A 23 -14.93 25.47 -9.36
N GLU A 24 -15.02 24.45 -8.50
CA GLU A 24 -14.02 24.14 -7.47
C GLU A 24 -12.63 23.84 -8.08
N TYR A 25 -12.62 23.41 -9.34
CA TYR A 25 -11.41 23.06 -10.10
C TYR A 25 -11.15 24.06 -11.23
N GLY A 26 -11.51 25.34 -11.04
CA GLY A 26 -11.22 26.39 -12.01
C GLY A 26 -12.03 26.30 -13.31
N TYR A 27 -13.22 25.71 -13.27
CA TYR A 27 -14.06 25.41 -14.44
C TYR A 27 -13.42 24.43 -15.44
N SER A 28 -12.52 23.56 -14.97
CA SER A 28 -12.03 22.45 -15.79
C SER A 28 -13.13 21.42 -16.08
N PRO A 29 -13.05 20.71 -17.23
CA PRO A 29 -13.93 19.59 -17.55
C PRO A 29 -13.89 18.52 -16.47
N LYS A 30 -15.05 17.99 -16.11
CA LYS A 30 -15.21 16.90 -15.14
C LYS A 30 -14.36 15.68 -15.51
N GLU A 31 -14.33 15.33 -16.79
CA GLU A 31 -13.57 14.17 -17.28
C GLU A 31 -12.06 14.34 -17.09
N GLU A 32 -11.54 15.55 -17.30
CA GLU A 32 -10.14 15.89 -17.06
C GLU A 32 -9.81 15.77 -15.57
N ILE A 33 -10.66 16.31 -14.69
CA ILE A 33 -10.47 16.20 -13.23
C ILE A 33 -10.51 14.73 -12.77
N ILE A 34 -11.43 13.92 -13.31
CA ILE A 34 -11.49 12.49 -13.01
C ILE A 34 -10.21 11.77 -13.44
N GLN A 35 -9.66 12.13 -14.60
CA GLN A 35 -8.41 11.53 -15.08
C GLN A 35 -7.23 11.89 -14.18
N LEU A 36 -7.10 13.16 -13.80
CA LEU A 36 -6.04 13.63 -12.90
C LEU A 36 -6.08 12.91 -11.55
N ILE A 37 -7.27 12.85 -10.91
CA ILE A 37 -7.41 12.15 -9.62
C ILE A 37 -7.09 10.65 -9.76
N LYS A 38 -7.44 10.01 -10.89
CA LYS A 38 -7.09 8.61 -11.15
C LYS A 38 -5.59 8.40 -11.34
N GLU A 39 -4.91 9.35 -11.97
CA GLU A 39 -3.44 9.35 -12.12
C GLU A 39 -2.78 9.44 -10.74
N ASP A 40 -3.19 10.40 -9.91
CA ASP A 40 -2.69 10.57 -8.54
C ASP A 40 -2.90 9.29 -7.70
N ILE A 41 -4.10 8.68 -7.75
CA ILE A 41 -4.39 7.40 -7.07
C ILE A 41 -3.44 6.30 -7.54
N SER A 42 -3.15 6.24 -8.84
CA SER A 42 -2.26 5.23 -9.42
C SER A 42 -0.84 5.39 -8.91
N ASP A 43 -0.35 6.63 -8.84
CA ASP A 43 1.00 6.93 -8.40
C ASP A 43 1.18 6.66 -6.90
N VAL A 44 0.21 7.07 -6.07
CA VAL A 44 0.20 6.74 -4.63
C VAL A 44 0.19 5.21 -4.42
N LYS A 45 -0.59 4.46 -5.21
CA LYS A 45 -0.60 2.99 -5.13
C LYS A 45 0.75 2.37 -5.51
N LYS A 46 1.41 2.89 -6.54
CA LYS A 46 2.76 2.43 -6.92
C LYS A 46 3.78 2.71 -5.82
N GLU A 47 3.71 3.89 -5.21
CA GLU A 47 4.62 4.25 -4.12
C GLU A 47 4.42 3.33 -2.91
N ILE A 48 3.16 3.05 -2.54
CA ILE A 48 2.84 2.07 -1.49
C ILE A 48 3.39 0.68 -1.85
N ASP A 49 3.22 0.22 -3.08
CA ASP A 49 3.71 -1.08 -3.53
C ASP A 49 5.25 -1.15 -3.49
N ILE A 50 5.94 -0.12 -3.98
CA ILE A 50 7.41 -0.02 -3.90
C ILE A 50 7.87 -0.08 -2.43
N ASN A 51 7.24 0.68 -1.55
CA ASN A 51 7.58 0.69 -0.13
C ASN A 51 7.34 -0.69 0.50
N LEU A 52 6.21 -1.35 0.20
CA LEU A 52 5.93 -2.70 0.66
C LEU A 52 6.94 -3.73 0.13
N GLN A 53 7.35 -3.62 -1.13
CA GLN A 53 8.38 -4.47 -1.73
C GLN A 53 9.74 -4.25 -1.07
N LEU A 54 10.12 -3.02 -0.75
CA LEU A 54 11.36 -2.71 -0.04
C LEU A 54 11.37 -3.31 1.37
N GLU A 55 10.27 -3.13 2.11
CA GLU A 55 10.08 -3.72 3.45
C GLU A 55 10.14 -5.25 3.40
N THR A 56 9.42 -5.89 2.47
CA THR A 56 9.42 -7.36 2.33
C THR A 56 10.75 -7.90 1.81
N SER A 57 11.45 -7.18 0.94
CA SER A 57 12.80 -7.57 0.49
C SER A 57 13.80 -7.48 1.63
N GLY A 58 13.69 -6.46 2.49
CA GLY A 58 14.45 -6.35 3.73
C GLY A 58 14.23 -7.55 4.65
N ILE A 59 12.97 -7.85 4.97
CA ILE A 59 12.59 -8.97 5.85
C ILE A 59 13.02 -10.32 5.26
N SER A 60 12.82 -10.53 3.95
CA SER A 60 13.23 -11.77 3.26
C SER A 60 14.74 -11.98 3.24
N SER A 61 15.53 -10.90 3.31
CA SER A 61 16.99 -11.00 3.34
C SER A 61 17.54 -11.32 4.74
N GLU A 62 16.86 -10.89 5.80
CA GLU A 62 17.25 -11.16 7.19
C GLU A 62 16.81 -12.55 7.66
N TYR A 63 15.65 -13.05 7.21
CA TYR A 63 15.15 -14.39 7.53
C TYR A 63 15.47 -15.40 6.44
N THR A 64 16.73 -15.85 6.40
CA THR A 64 17.11 -17.02 5.60
C THR A 64 16.58 -18.32 6.23
N GLU A 65 16.42 -19.40 5.44
CA GLU A 65 16.02 -20.72 5.94
C GLU A 65 16.88 -21.18 7.13
N LYS A 66 18.18 -20.86 7.09
CA LYS A 66 19.12 -21.16 8.16
C LYS A 66 18.80 -20.40 9.45
N ASN A 67 18.54 -19.10 9.36
CA ASN A 67 18.20 -18.28 10.53
C ASN A 67 16.87 -18.74 11.15
N LEU A 68 15.90 -19.10 10.31
CA LEU A 68 14.62 -19.68 10.73
C LEU A 68 14.82 -21.03 11.46
N GLU A 69 15.68 -21.91 10.96
CA GLU A 69 15.98 -23.20 11.59
C GLU A 69 16.71 -23.04 12.93
N GLU A 70 17.63 -22.07 13.03
CA GLU A 70 18.34 -21.75 14.27
C GLU A 70 17.39 -21.21 15.34
N GLU A 71 16.50 -20.27 15.01
CA GLU A 71 15.48 -19.77 15.94
C GLU A 71 14.49 -20.87 16.35
N ARG A 72 14.02 -21.68 15.38
CA ARG A 72 13.15 -22.83 15.64
C ARG A 72 13.79 -23.80 16.64
N THR A 73 15.07 -24.13 16.43
CA THR A 73 15.85 -25.00 17.32
C THR A 73 15.95 -24.39 18.72
N ASN A 74 16.31 -23.10 18.82
CA ASN A 74 16.44 -22.40 20.10
C ASN A 74 15.11 -22.38 20.88
N LEU A 75 13.99 -22.13 20.20
CA LEU A 75 12.67 -22.14 20.82
C LEU A 75 12.31 -23.53 21.38
N CYS A 76 12.60 -24.60 20.64
CA CYS A 76 12.35 -25.96 21.13
C CYS A 76 13.23 -26.30 22.33
N LEU A 77 14.51 -25.90 22.33
CA LEU A 77 15.39 -26.09 23.47
C LEU A 77 14.90 -25.35 24.72
N ILE A 78 14.44 -24.09 24.57
CA ILE A 78 13.89 -23.28 25.67
C ILE A 78 12.62 -23.93 26.25
N GLN A 79 11.81 -24.56 25.41
CA GLN A 79 10.59 -25.27 25.82
C GLN A 79 10.85 -26.70 26.35
N GLY A 80 12.12 -27.14 26.38
CA GLY A 80 12.49 -28.49 26.79
C GLY A 80 12.08 -29.58 25.80
N LEU A 81 11.75 -29.20 24.56
CA LEU A 81 11.45 -30.10 23.46
C LEU A 81 12.75 -30.58 22.80
N SER A 82 12.67 -31.75 22.17
CA SER A 82 13.78 -32.26 21.35
C SER A 82 14.09 -31.26 20.22
N ARG A 83 15.36 -31.17 19.85
CA ARG A 83 15.86 -30.36 18.73
C ARG A 83 15.19 -30.69 17.37
N TYR A 84 14.58 -31.88 17.26
CA TYR A 84 13.85 -32.36 16.08
C TYR A 84 12.32 -32.29 16.24
N CYS A 85 11.83 -31.38 17.10
CA CYS A 85 10.60 -30.69 16.75
C CYS A 85 10.75 -30.09 15.33
#